data_AF-A0A821FPV9-F1
#
_entry.id   AF-A0A821FPV9-F1
#
_cell.length_a   1.000
_cell.length_b   1.000
_cell.length_c   1.000
_cell.angle_alpha   90.00
_cell.angle_beta   90.00
_cell.angle_gamma   90.00
#
_symmetry.space_group_name_H-M   'P 1'
#
loop_
_entity.id
_entity.type
_entity.pdbx_description
1 polymer ?
#
loop_
_entity_poly.entity_id
_entity_poly.type
_entity_poly.pdbx_seq_one_letter_code
_entity_poly.pdbx_strand_id
1 'polypeptide(L)'
;MISLLSIVNSNEGKCSSKCVLNGHQRTADSLTELGQANIFQRIKCVVKRNLHLIIEYQQSAHRLVPNDIINGTFYKQIHTNSKFNRLTLSIHADGMQVITSKPKKFYVVTGTILEIPPPHREYARNKLLLVVYFSENEPTPLLLYDHLSQQLQQLINEKYVIIDGEKFNIRLQLFKADLPCRSLSICIKQHNGYYCCSNCLQYGKTYDGPNVYYPYTDTYPNRSHSDYIRSATEAERNQNQISVFGIHGKSPLLSLFANVQINCPFDYMHLC
;
A
#
# COMPACT_ATOMS: atom_id res chain seq x y z
N MET A 1 40.80 -6.96 8.47
CA MET A 1 41.17 -7.74 7.27
C MET A 1 40.02 -8.70 7.00
N ILE A 2 39.56 -8.81 5.74
CA ILE A 2 38.36 -9.53 5.23
C ILE A 2 37.03 -8.76 5.44
N SER A 3 36.15 -8.47 4.47
CA SER A 3 36.17 -8.46 2.99
C SER A 3 34.89 -7.74 2.55
N LEU A 4 34.96 -7.04 1.41
CA LEU A 4 33.84 -6.44 0.69
C LEU A 4 32.71 -7.43 0.38
N LEU A 5 31.48 -6.92 0.37
CA LEU A 5 30.43 -7.37 -0.54
C LEU A 5 29.76 -6.15 -1.19
N SER A 6 30.44 -5.66 -2.21
CA SER A 6 29.85 -4.90 -3.30
C SER A 6 28.92 -5.84 -4.08
N ILE A 7 27.61 -5.64 -3.99
CA ILE A 7 26.65 -6.36 -4.84
C ILE A 7 26.64 -5.70 -6.22
N VAL A 8 27.42 -6.31 -7.11
CA VAL A 8 27.26 -6.54 -8.55
C VAL A 8 26.48 -5.48 -9.35
N ASN A 9 27.26 -4.71 -10.12
CA ASN A 9 26.86 -4.15 -11.41
C ASN A 9 26.56 -5.31 -12.38
N SER A 10 25.29 -5.54 -12.71
CA SER A 10 24.90 -6.16 -13.99
C SER A 10 24.37 -5.06 -14.89
N ASN A 11 25.15 -4.72 -15.92
CA ASN A 11 24.77 -3.76 -16.96
C ASN A 11 23.62 -4.35 -17.79
N GLU A 12 22.40 -3.86 -17.57
CA GLU A 12 21.34 -3.79 -18.59
C GLU A 12 20.27 -2.79 -18.12
N GLY A 13 20.20 -1.62 -18.78
CA GLY A 13 19.12 -0.62 -18.61
C GLY A 13 19.18 0.27 -17.35
N LYS A 14 20.31 0.95 -17.09
CA LYS A 14 20.47 1.88 -15.94
C LYS A 14 19.51 3.08 -16.03
N CYS A 15 18.55 3.14 -15.10
CA CYS A 15 17.90 4.40 -14.68
C CYS A 15 19.00 5.22 -13.97
N SER A 16 19.42 6.34 -14.58
CA SER A 16 20.59 7.13 -14.19
C SER A 16 20.38 8.08 -13.01
N SER A 17 19.22 8.05 -12.35
CA SER A 17 18.97 8.86 -11.16
C SER A 17 19.46 8.14 -9.90
N LYS A 18 20.46 8.73 -9.23
CA LYS A 18 20.90 8.32 -7.89
C LYS A 18 19.67 8.17 -7.00
N CYS A 19 19.38 6.94 -6.56
CA CYS A 19 18.39 6.72 -5.52
C CYS A 19 18.99 7.21 -4.21
N VAL A 20 18.50 8.35 -3.73
CA VAL A 20 18.88 8.84 -2.42
C VAL A 20 18.00 8.11 -1.40
N LEU A 21 18.61 7.21 -0.62
CA LEU A 21 18.00 6.67 0.59
C LEU A 21 18.16 7.74 1.67
N ASN A 22 17.12 8.54 1.89
CA ASN A 22 17.09 9.50 2.99
C ASN A 22 16.49 8.83 4.24
N GLY A 23 17.27 8.78 5.33
CA GLY A 23 16.77 8.44 6.66
C GLY A 23 17.73 7.64 7.54
N HIS A 24 18.55 8.30 8.34
CA HIS A 24 19.13 7.71 9.55
C HIS A 24 18.60 8.49 10.74
N GLN A 25 17.67 7.89 11.48
CA GLN A 25 17.25 8.42 12.78
C GLN A 25 17.78 7.45 13.84
N ARG A 26 18.92 7.81 14.45
CA ARG A 26 19.45 7.12 15.63
C ARG A 26 18.69 7.64 16.84
N THR A 27 17.65 6.92 17.27
CA THR A 27 17.19 7.02 18.65
C THR A 27 18.02 6.06 19.48
N ALA A 28 18.58 6.55 20.59
CA ALA A 28 19.43 5.79 21.49
C ALA A 28 18.78 4.42 21.81
N ASP A 29 19.60 3.37 21.72
CA ASP A 29 19.31 1.96 22.07
C ASP A 29 18.77 1.00 20.99
N SER A 30 18.41 1.43 19.77
CA SER A 30 18.12 0.48 18.66
C SER A 30 18.39 1.03 17.26
N LEU A 31 18.84 0.17 16.33
CA LEU A 31 19.06 0.54 14.93
C LEU A 31 17.74 0.50 14.17
N THR A 32 17.22 1.68 13.81
CA THR A 32 16.08 1.82 12.89
C THR A 32 16.55 2.41 11.57
N GLU A 33 16.34 1.67 10.48
CA GLU A 33 16.62 2.11 9.12
C GLU A 33 15.31 2.28 8.35
N LEU A 34 15.12 3.47 7.79
CA LEU A 34 13.99 3.80 6.95
C LEU A 34 14.51 4.33 5.61
N GLY A 35 14.27 3.58 4.55
CA GLY A 35 14.56 3.98 3.19
C GLY A 35 13.28 4.40 2.48
N GLN A 36 13.24 5.63 1.98
CA GLN A 36 12.12 6.14 1.19
C GLN A 36 12.60 6.61 -0.18
N ALA A 37 11.89 6.21 -1.23
CA ALA A 37 12.21 6.60 -2.60
C ALA A 37 11.49 7.90 -3.01
N ASN A 38 12.08 8.65 -3.94
CA ASN A 38 11.35 9.69 -4.66
C ASN A 38 10.34 9.02 -5.61
N ILE A 39 9.05 9.08 -5.27
CA ILE A 39 8.00 8.33 -5.95
C ILE A 39 7.89 8.76 -7.41
N PHE A 40 7.93 10.06 -7.68
CA PHE A 40 7.80 10.58 -9.05
C PHE A 40 8.94 10.09 -9.95
N GLN A 41 10.19 10.09 -9.45
CA GLN A 41 11.32 9.58 -10.22
C GLN A 41 11.20 8.08 -10.51
N ARG A 42 10.69 7.29 -9.55
CA ARG A 42 10.42 5.86 -9.76
C ARG A 42 9.35 5.63 -10.82
N ILE A 43 8.23 6.34 -10.72
CA ILE A 43 7.16 6.31 -11.73
C ILE A 43 7.73 6.68 -13.09
N LYS A 44 8.47 7.80 -13.19
CA LYS A 44 9.08 8.27 -14.44
C LYS A 44 9.99 7.20 -15.07
N CYS A 45 10.86 6.56 -14.30
CA CYS A 45 11.75 5.51 -14.83
C CYS A 45 10.98 4.27 -15.32
N VAL A 46 9.95 3.83 -14.59
CA VAL A 46 9.14 2.67 -15.00
C VAL A 46 8.28 3.00 -16.22
N VAL A 47 7.63 4.17 -16.24
CA VAL A 47 6.79 4.62 -17.37
C VAL A 47 7.64 4.78 -18.63
N LYS A 48 8.79 5.46 -18.56
CA LYS A 48 9.66 5.66 -19.72
C LYS A 48 10.08 4.34 -20.37
N ARG A 49 10.38 3.31 -19.56
CA ARG A 49 10.76 1.99 -20.06
C ARG A 49 9.60 1.26 -20.74
N ASN A 50 8.37 1.47 -20.28
CA ASN A 50 7.19 0.73 -20.72
C ASN A 50 6.21 1.61 -21.51
N LEU A 51 6.65 2.77 -22.03
CA LEU A 51 5.76 3.81 -22.58
C LEU A 51 4.88 3.27 -23.72
N HIS A 52 5.49 2.58 -24.67
CA HIS A 52 4.78 1.97 -25.79
C HIS A 52 3.72 0.96 -25.32
N LEU A 53 4.08 0.07 -24.38
CA LEU A 53 3.15 -0.91 -23.80
C LEU A 53 1.98 -0.23 -23.09
N ILE A 54 2.24 0.86 -22.36
CA ILE A 54 1.22 1.58 -21.60
C ILE A 54 0.20 2.21 -22.56
N ILE A 55 0.66 2.86 -23.64
CA ILE A 55 -0.22 3.51 -24.61
C ILE A 55 -1.04 2.46 -25.38
N GLU A 56 -0.38 1.43 -25.89
CA GLU A 56 -1.03 0.36 -26.66
C GLU A 56 -2.06 -0.40 -25.81
N TYR A 57 -1.71 -0.73 -24.56
CA TYR A 57 -2.58 -1.48 -23.68
C TYR A 57 -3.83 -0.70 -23.32
N GLN A 58 -3.74 0.62 -23.10
CA GLN A 58 -4.93 1.44 -22.82
C GLN A 58 -5.95 1.43 -23.96
N GLN A 59 -5.51 1.26 -25.21
CA GLN A 59 -6.39 1.22 -26.38
C GLN A 59 -6.95 -0.19 -26.65
N SER A 60 -6.22 -1.24 -26.25
CA SER A 60 -6.48 -2.64 -26.64
C SER A 60 -6.81 -3.58 -25.47
N ALA A 61 -6.78 -3.09 -24.23
CA ALA A 61 -6.93 -3.86 -22.99
C ALA A 61 -8.07 -4.89 -23.01
N HIS A 62 -9.26 -4.47 -23.47
CA HIS A 62 -10.45 -5.32 -23.47
C HIS A 62 -10.31 -6.51 -24.43
N ARG A 63 -9.48 -6.39 -25.47
CA ARG A 63 -9.23 -7.47 -26.43
C ARG A 63 -8.15 -8.41 -25.93
N LEU A 64 -7.11 -7.87 -25.27
CA LEU A 64 -5.93 -8.64 -24.87
C LEU A 64 -6.13 -9.38 -23.55
N VAL A 65 -6.69 -8.74 -22.53
CA VAL A 65 -6.89 -9.34 -21.20
C VAL A 65 -8.27 -8.93 -20.65
N PRO A 66 -9.38 -9.54 -21.13
CA PRO A 66 -10.74 -9.11 -20.81
C PRO A 66 -11.05 -9.02 -19.31
N ASN A 67 -10.45 -9.93 -18.51
CA ASN A 67 -10.68 -10.05 -17.07
C ASN A 67 -9.71 -9.23 -16.21
N ASP A 68 -8.94 -8.33 -16.82
CA ASP A 68 -8.02 -7.48 -16.07
C ASP A 68 -8.74 -6.37 -15.27
N ILE A 69 -8.09 -5.89 -14.20
CA ILE A 69 -8.58 -4.84 -13.30
C ILE A 69 -8.97 -3.58 -14.09
N ILE A 70 -8.20 -3.22 -15.12
CA ILE A 70 -8.46 -2.01 -15.92
C ILE A 70 -9.73 -2.12 -16.78
N ASN A 71 -10.24 -3.34 -16.97
CA ASN A 71 -11.48 -3.59 -17.70
C ASN A 71 -12.71 -3.59 -16.79
N GLY A 72 -12.52 -3.57 -15.46
CA GLY A 72 -13.61 -3.54 -14.49
C GLY A 72 -14.52 -2.33 -14.66
N THR A 73 -15.82 -2.53 -14.43
CA THR A 73 -16.85 -1.47 -14.54
C THR A 73 -16.52 -0.28 -13.65
N PHE A 74 -16.13 -0.53 -12.40
CA PHE A 74 -15.71 0.50 -11.44
C PHE A 74 -14.50 1.31 -11.96
N TYR A 75 -13.50 0.65 -12.54
CA TYR A 75 -12.32 1.30 -13.09
C TYR A 75 -12.66 2.21 -14.29
N LYS A 76 -13.65 1.82 -15.10
CA LYS A 76 -14.12 2.60 -16.26
C LYS A 76 -15.05 3.76 -15.88
N GLN A 77 -15.92 3.57 -14.89
CA GLN A 77 -16.92 4.55 -14.45
C GLN A 77 -16.29 5.84 -13.90
N ILE A 78 -15.13 5.76 -13.24
CA ILE A 78 -14.43 6.93 -12.68
C ILE A 78 -13.83 7.83 -13.82
N HIS A 79 -14.08 7.54 -15.10
CA HIS A 79 -13.17 7.98 -16.17
C HIS A 79 -13.74 8.34 -17.55
N THR A 80 -14.98 8.80 -17.65
CA THR A 80 -15.54 9.13 -18.98
C THR A 80 -14.97 10.37 -19.68
N ASN A 81 -14.08 11.19 -19.10
CA ASN A 81 -13.72 12.51 -19.68
C ASN A 81 -12.26 13.02 -19.52
N SER A 82 -11.24 12.14 -19.49
CA SER A 82 -9.83 12.59 -19.42
C SER A 82 -9.20 12.75 -20.81
N LYS A 83 -8.66 13.94 -21.11
CA LYS A 83 -7.80 14.18 -22.31
C LYS A 83 -6.38 13.58 -22.18
N PHE A 84 -6.03 13.01 -21.04
CA PHE A 84 -4.69 12.54 -20.71
C PHE A 84 -4.64 11.02 -20.56
N ASN A 85 -3.46 10.44 -20.83
CA ASN A 85 -3.17 9.03 -20.59
C ASN A 85 -3.29 8.72 -19.09
N ARG A 86 -3.66 7.50 -18.74
CA ARG A 86 -3.86 7.11 -17.35
C ARG A 86 -2.63 6.42 -16.76
N LEU A 87 -2.34 6.72 -15.49
CA LEU A 87 -1.45 5.94 -14.64
C LEU A 87 -2.11 5.68 -13.30
N THR A 88 -2.57 4.46 -13.09
CA THR A 88 -3.23 4.02 -11.87
C THR A 88 -2.29 3.15 -11.07
N LEU A 89 -2.06 3.55 -9.82
CA LEU A 89 -1.20 2.86 -8.88
C LEU A 89 -2.01 1.87 -8.04
N SER A 90 -1.42 0.70 -7.83
CA SER A 90 -1.80 -0.24 -6.79
C SER A 90 -0.63 -0.34 -5.82
N ILE A 91 -0.86 -0.04 -4.55
CA ILE A 91 0.15 -0.09 -3.49
C ILE A 91 0.02 -1.42 -2.78
N HIS A 92 1.16 -1.98 -2.41
CA HIS A 92 1.26 -3.25 -1.71
C HIS A 92 2.18 -3.06 -0.50
N ALA A 93 1.81 -3.61 0.64
CA ALA A 93 2.67 -3.63 1.81
C ALA A 93 2.79 -5.05 2.36
N ASP A 94 3.98 -5.39 2.81
CA ASP A 94 4.29 -6.69 3.38
C ASP A 94 5.22 -6.52 4.59
N GLY A 95 5.06 -7.38 5.59
CA GLY A 95 5.81 -7.38 6.83
C GLY A 95 6.37 -8.77 7.12
N MET A 96 7.68 -8.86 7.37
CA MET A 96 8.36 -10.11 7.67
C MET A 96 9.28 -9.95 8.88
N GLN A 97 9.45 -11.05 9.63
CA GLN A 97 10.45 -11.15 10.68
C GLN A 97 11.73 -11.80 10.14
N VAL A 98 12.88 -11.18 10.38
CA VAL A 98 14.20 -11.71 10.01
C VAL A 98 14.87 -12.25 11.28
N ILE A 99 15.20 -13.56 11.34
CA ILE A 99 15.73 -14.23 12.55
C ILE A 99 17.20 -14.64 12.36
N THR A 100 18.03 -14.67 13.42
CA THR A 100 18.24 -15.92 14.18
C THR A 100 18.49 -15.75 15.70
N SER A 101 18.66 -14.54 16.26
CA SER A 101 18.89 -14.37 17.73
C SER A 101 18.18 -13.18 18.39
N LYS A 102 17.85 -12.14 17.63
CA LYS A 102 16.91 -11.06 18.01
C LYS A 102 15.95 -10.82 16.84
N PRO A 103 14.63 -10.98 17.01
CA PRO A 103 13.69 -10.84 15.90
C PRO A 103 13.68 -9.39 15.41
N LYS A 104 14.19 -9.16 14.20
CA LYS A 104 14.10 -7.84 13.55
C LYS A 104 12.88 -7.79 12.64
N LYS A 105 12.21 -6.65 12.64
CA LYS A 105 11.03 -6.34 11.84
C LYS A 105 11.46 -5.71 10.52
N PHE A 106 10.97 -6.27 9.43
CA PHE A 106 11.24 -5.80 8.08
C PHE A 106 9.91 -5.54 7.38
N TYR A 107 9.68 -4.32 6.93
CA TYR A 107 8.48 -3.93 6.20
C TYR A 107 8.87 -3.33 4.86
N VAL A 108 8.13 -3.69 3.82
CA VAL A 108 8.32 -3.13 2.48
C VAL A 108 6.99 -2.65 1.94
N VAL A 109 6.99 -1.43 1.43
CA VAL A 109 5.90 -0.86 0.65
C VAL A 109 6.34 -0.78 -0.80
N THR A 110 5.62 -1.47 -1.67
CA THR A 110 5.83 -1.47 -3.11
C THR A 110 4.60 -0.93 -3.87
N GLY A 111 4.78 -0.63 -5.15
CA GLY A 111 3.71 -0.19 -6.03
C GLY A 111 3.78 -0.86 -7.40
N THR A 112 2.63 -0.96 -8.04
CA THR A 112 2.46 -1.45 -9.42
C THR A 112 1.67 -0.43 -10.23
N ILE A 113 2.06 -0.21 -11.48
CA ILE A 113 1.30 0.59 -12.46
C ILE A 113 0.37 -0.36 -13.24
N LEU A 114 -0.94 -0.12 -13.16
CA LEU A 114 -1.95 -1.02 -13.73
C LEU A 114 -2.01 -0.99 -15.26
N GLU A 115 -1.61 0.12 -15.89
CA GLU A 115 -1.61 0.28 -17.34
C GLU A 115 -0.42 -0.40 -18.01
N ILE A 116 0.49 -1.01 -17.25
CA ILE A 116 1.44 -1.98 -17.82
C ILE A 116 0.69 -3.32 -17.93
N PRO A 117 0.65 -4.00 -19.09
CA PRO A 117 -0.05 -5.28 -19.22
C PRO A 117 0.59 -6.39 -18.37
N PRO A 118 -0.16 -7.41 -17.92
CA PRO A 118 0.44 -8.66 -17.47
C PRO A 118 1.12 -9.39 -18.65
N PRO A 119 2.20 -10.16 -18.43
CA PRO A 119 2.94 -10.33 -17.17
C PRO A 119 3.91 -9.17 -16.88
N HIS A 120 4.06 -8.20 -17.79
CA HIS A 120 5.07 -7.14 -17.69
C HIS A 120 4.97 -6.33 -16.39
N ARG A 121 3.76 -6.11 -15.86
CA ARG A 121 3.56 -5.43 -14.56
C ARG A 121 4.06 -6.21 -13.34
N GLU A 122 4.30 -7.51 -13.48
CA GLU A 122 4.71 -8.40 -12.39
C GLU A 122 6.23 -8.50 -12.28
N TYR A 123 6.95 -8.21 -13.36
CA TYR A 123 8.40 -8.18 -13.35
C TYR A 123 8.94 -7.20 -12.30
N ALA A 124 9.91 -7.66 -11.49
CA ALA A 124 10.51 -6.88 -10.41
C ALA A 124 11.01 -5.50 -10.87
N ARG A 125 11.58 -5.41 -12.09
CA ARG A 125 12.06 -4.14 -12.67
C ARG A 125 10.95 -3.09 -12.89
N ASN A 126 9.69 -3.53 -12.96
CA ASN A 126 8.52 -2.69 -13.16
C ASN A 126 7.72 -2.48 -11.87
N LYS A 127 8.17 -3.06 -10.75
CA LYS A 127 7.67 -2.72 -9.42
C LYS A 127 8.34 -1.44 -8.91
N LEU A 128 7.53 -0.61 -8.26
CA LEU A 128 8.00 0.60 -7.59
C LEU A 128 8.38 0.20 -6.16
N LEU A 129 9.65 0.31 -5.78
CA LEU A 129 10.05 0.23 -4.38
C LEU A 129 9.86 1.61 -3.75
N LEU A 130 8.97 1.72 -2.76
CA LEU A 130 8.52 3.00 -2.21
C LEU A 130 9.09 3.24 -0.82
N VAL A 131 8.90 2.28 0.08
CA VAL A 131 9.39 2.34 1.46
C VAL A 131 10.01 1.00 1.84
N VAL A 132 11.13 1.05 2.56
CA VAL A 132 11.74 -0.08 3.24
C VAL A 132 11.98 0.34 4.68
N TYR A 133 11.55 -0.49 5.61
CA TYR A 133 11.75 -0.28 7.04
C TYR A 133 12.41 -1.51 7.65
N PHE A 134 13.39 -1.28 8.49
CA PHE A 134 14.10 -2.32 9.22
C PHE A 134 14.43 -1.84 10.63
N SER A 135 13.91 -2.52 11.65
CA SER A 135 14.16 -2.19 13.05
C SER A 135 14.02 -3.41 13.96
N GLU A 136 14.37 -3.24 15.22
CA GLU A 136 14.02 -4.21 16.28
C GLU A 136 12.56 -4.04 16.73
N ASN A 137 11.97 -2.85 16.51
CA ASN A 137 10.60 -2.53 16.90
C ASN A 137 9.63 -2.58 15.73
N GLU A 138 8.33 -2.71 16.04
CA GLU A 138 7.28 -2.53 15.04
C GLU A 138 7.23 -1.06 14.60
N PRO A 139 7.07 -0.77 13.29
CA PRO A 139 6.92 0.59 12.84
C PRO A 139 5.56 1.15 13.26
N THR A 140 5.49 2.46 13.50
CA THR A 140 4.20 3.14 13.57
C THR A 140 3.65 3.37 12.16
N PRO A 141 2.31 3.43 11.98
CA PRO A 141 1.71 3.72 10.67
C PRO A 141 2.19 5.07 10.10
N LEU A 142 2.34 6.08 10.95
CA LEU A 142 2.89 7.40 10.57
C LEU A 142 4.30 7.28 9.99
N LEU A 143 5.17 6.49 10.62
CA LEU A 143 6.55 6.31 10.17
C LEU A 143 6.63 5.66 8.78
N LEU A 144 5.74 4.71 8.48
CA LEU A 144 5.71 4.06 7.16
C LEU A 144 5.08 4.93 6.09
N TYR A 145 3.96 5.59 6.40
CA TYR A 145 3.05 6.09 5.37
C TYR A 145 2.96 7.61 5.27
N ASP A 146 3.37 8.41 6.25
CA ASP A 146 3.13 9.86 6.24
C ASP A 146 3.77 10.56 5.01
N HIS A 147 5.09 10.41 4.85
CA HIS A 147 5.80 11.00 3.71
C HIS A 147 5.38 10.37 2.36
N LEU A 148 5.06 9.07 2.35
CA LEU A 148 4.51 8.39 1.17
C LEU A 148 3.18 9.03 0.75
N SER A 149 2.27 9.21 1.70
CA SER A 149 0.95 9.78 1.48
C SER A 149 1.04 11.23 1.01
N GLN A 150 1.93 12.03 1.59
CA GLN A 150 2.13 13.42 1.15
C GLN A 150 2.62 13.49 -0.30
N GLN A 151 3.63 12.70 -0.69
CA GLN A 151 4.12 12.67 -2.08
C GLN A 151 3.06 12.17 -3.06
N LEU A 152 2.33 11.10 -2.72
CA LEU A 152 1.27 10.57 -3.58
C LEU A 152 0.12 11.56 -3.72
N GLN A 153 -0.28 12.21 -2.62
CA GLN A 153 -1.34 13.20 -2.64
C GLN A 153 -0.99 14.39 -3.53
N GLN A 154 0.26 14.88 -3.46
CA GLN A 154 0.75 15.91 -4.39
C GLN A 154 0.59 15.46 -5.84
N LEU A 155 1.08 14.25 -6.19
CA LEU A 155 0.99 13.73 -7.56
C LEU A 155 -0.43 13.49 -8.05
N ILE A 156 -1.34 13.07 -7.17
CA ILE A 156 -2.75 12.80 -7.49
C ILE A 156 -3.53 14.12 -7.69
N ASN A 157 -3.18 15.16 -6.93
CA ASN A 157 -3.80 16.47 -7.03
C ASN A 157 -3.37 17.24 -8.28
N GLU A 158 -2.22 16.87 -8.88
CA GLU A 158 -1.82 17.40 -10.17
C GLU A 158 -2.81 16.99 -11.27
N LYS A 159 -3.20 17.96 -12.12
CA LYS A 159 -4.07 17.68 -13.27
C LYS A 159 -3.43 16.65 -14.20
N TYR A 160 -2.13 16.80 -14.47
CA TYR A 160 -1.32 15.84 -15.20
C TYR A 160 0.17 16.06 -14.91
N VAL A 161 0.96 15.01 -15.14
CA VAL A 161 2.43 15.06 -15.19
C VAL A 161 2.90 14.80 -16.62
N ILE A 162 4.07 15.30 -16.98
CA ILE A 162 4.69 15.05 -18.29
C ILE A 162 5.81 14.04 -18.14
N ILE A 163 5.72 12.92 -18.86
CA ILE A 163 6.75 11.88 -18.91
C ILE A 163 7.04 11.56 -20.37
N ASP A 164 8.27 11.84 -20.81
CA ASP A 164 8.74 11.55 -22.18
C ASP A 164 7.86 12.19 -23.28
N GLY A 165 7.33 13.39 -23.02
CA GLY A 165 6.45 14.15 -23.93
C GLY A 165 4.96 13.88 -23.77
N GLU A 166 4.59 12.78 -23.10
CA GLU A 166 3.20 12.36 -22.90
C GLU A 166 2.62 12.90 -21.58
N LYS A 167 1.33 13.26 -21.61
CA LYS A 167 0.60 13.75 -20.43
C LYS A 167 -0.12 12.61 -19.73
N PHE A 168 0.15 12.43 -18.44
CA PHE A 168 -0.45 11.38 -17.61
C PHE A 168 -1.20 11.96 -16.42
N ASN A 169 -2.41 11.46 -16.16
CA ASN A 169 -3.11 11.68 -14.90
C ASN A 169 -2.82 10.50 -13.96
N ILE A 170 -2.23 10.79 -12.79
CA ILE A 170 -1.88 9.79 -11.77
C ILE A 170 -3.06 9.60 -10.82
N ARG A 171 -3.37 8.34 -10.52
CA ARG A 171 -4.39 7.96 -9.54
C ARG A 171 -3.92 6.80 -8.68
N LEU A 172 -4.60 6.61 -7.56
CA LEU A 172 -4.42 5.46 -6.68
C LEU A 172 -5.74 4.70 -6.58
N GLN A 173 -5.69 3.39 -6.77
CA GLN A 173 -6.89 2.55 -6.77
C GLN A 173 -6.95 1.59 -5.58
N LEU A 174 -5.84 0.89 -5.30
CA LEU A 174 -5.82 -0.24 -4.39
C LEU A 174 -4.67 -0.15 -3.40
N PHE A 175 -4.92 -0.65 -2.20
CA PHE A 175 -3.93 -1.02 -1.20
C PHE A 175 -4.11 -2.49 -0.84
N LYS A 176 -3.04 -3.28 -0.97
CA LYS A 176 -3.05 -4.70 -0.62
C LYS A 176 -1.99 -4.97 0.43
N ALA A 177 -2.34 -5.73 1.44
CA ALA A 177 -1.40 -6.19 2.46
C ALA A 177 -1.94 -7.46 3.09
N ASP A 178 -1.05 -8.28 3.63
CA ASP A 178 -1.41 -9.39 4.50
C ASP A 178 -2.15 -8.88 5.76
N LEU A 179 -2.86 -9.76 6.48
CA LEU A 179 -3.68 -9.31 7.62
C LEU A 179 -2.88 -8.53 8.69
N PRO A 180 -1.67 -8.97 9.12
CA PRO A 180 -0.84 -8.19 10.03
C PRO A 180 -0.46 -6.80 9.50
N CYS A 181 0.16 -6.69 8.32
CA CYS A 181 0.58 -5.39 7.80
C CYS A 181 -0.62 -4.51 7.45
N ARG A 182 -1.73 -5.09 6.96
CA ARG A 182 -2.99 -4.39 6.76
C ARG A 182 -3.48 -3.75 8.07
N SER A 183 -3.57 -4.53 9.14
CA SER A 183 -4.08 -4.03 10.43
C SER A 183 -3.31 -2.82 10.93
N LEU A 184 -1.98 -2.85 10.78
CA LEU A 184 -1.10 -1.72 11.03
C LEU A 184 -1.41 -0.55 10.08
N SER A 185 -1.45 -0.82 8.78
CA SER A 185 -1.61 0.20 7.73
C SER A 185 -2.89 1.00 7.86
N ILE A 186 -4.01 0.33 8.16
CA ILE A 186 -5.32 0.97 8.34
C ILE A 186 -5.71 1.12 9.81
N CYS A 187 -4.75 1.08 10.73
CA CYS A 187 -4.95 1.36 12.17
C CYS A 187 -6.12 0.58 12.82
N ILE A 188 -6.27 -0.70 12.49
CA ILE A 188 -7.27 -1.59 13.10
C ILE A 188 -6.62 -2.68 13.93
N LYS A 189 -7.37 -3.30 14.83
CA LYS A 189 -6.93 -4.48 15.57
C LYS A 189 -6.59 -5.62 14.60
N GLN A 190 -5.57 -6.39 14.98
CA GLN A 190 -5.19 -7.62 14.29
C GLN A 190 -6.30 -8.69 14.36
N HIS A 191 -6.14 -9.76 13.58
CA HIS A 191 -7.12 -10.84 13.41
C HIS A 191 -7.63 -11.49 14.70
N ASN A 192 -6.87 -11.44 15.80
CA ASN A 192 -7.27 -11.94 17.11
C ASN A 192 -7.93 -10.88 18.02
N GLY A 193 -8.44 -9.78 17.46
CA GLY A 193 -8.95 -8.65 18.23
C GLY A 193 -10.46 -8.44 18.10
N TYR A 194 -11.14 -8.04 19.17
CA TYR A 194 -12.54 -7.62 19.08
C TYR A 194 -12.76 -6.57 18.00
N TYR A 195 -13.79 -6.75 17.16
CA TYR A 195 -14.10 -5.85 16.04
C TYR A 195 -12.94 -5.66 15.04
N CYS A 196 -12.10 -6.68 14.78
CA CYS A 196 -10.94 -6.54 13.88
C CYS A 196 -11.29 -6.44 12.40
N CYS A 197 -12.49 -6.81 11.99
CA CYS A 197 -12.86 -6.82 10.58
C CYS A 197 -12.99 -5.39 10.04
N SER A 198 -12.38 -5.06 8.91
CA SER A 198 -12.52 -3.74 8.29
C SER A 198 -13.92 -3.50 7.69
N ASN A 199 -14.66 -4.58 7.41
CA ASN A 199 -15.92 -4.52 6.66
C ASN A 199 -17.14 -4.89 7.52
N CYS A 200 -16.97 -5.41 8.73
CA CYS A 200 -18.09 -5.67 9.64
C CYS A 200 -17.81 -5.19 11.07
N LEU A 201 -18.89 -5.03 11.84
CA LEU A 201 -18.89 -4.64 13.24
C LEU A 201 -19.18 -5.85 14.14
N GLN A 202 -18.87 -7.05 13.68
CA GLN A 202 -19.06 -8.25 14.49
C GLN A 202 -18.10 -8.23 15.69
N TYR A 203 -18.66 -8.45 16.88
CA TYR A 203 -17.88 -8.65 18.10
C TYR A 203 -17.33 -10.08 18.15
N GLY A 204 -16.03 -10.21 18.37
CA GLY A 204 -15.41 -11.51 18.60
C GLY A 204 -15.66 -12.01 20.03
N LYS A 205 -15.66 -13.33 20.24
CA LYS A 205 -15.86 -13.96 21.54
C LYS A 205 -14.66 -14.83 21.89
N THR A 206 -14.29 -14.89 23.16
CA THR A 206 -13.29 -15.82 23.67
C THR A 206 -14.00 -16.99 24.33
N TYR A 207 -13.53 -18.21 24.05
CA TYR A 207 -14.00 -19.46 24.66
C TYR A 207 -12.77 -20.16 25.20
N ASP A 208 -12.46 -19.93 26.48
CA ASP A 208 -11.30 -20.48 27.21
C ASP A 208 -9.97 -20.38 26.47
N GLY A 209 -9.34 -19.20 26.53
CA GLY A 209 -8.01 -18.95 25.97
C GLY A 209 -7.86 -17.53 25.42
N PRO A 210 -6.67 -17.20 24.88
CA PRO A 210 -6.39 -15.87 24.33
C PRO A 210 -6.99 -15.64 22.94
N ASN A 211 -7.51 -16.70 22.30
CA ASN A 211 -8.01 -16.64 20.93
C ASN A 211 -9.40 -16.03 20.86
N VAL A 212 -9.60 -15.15 19.89
CA VAL A 212 -10.89 -14.52 19.59
C VAL A 212 -11.51 -15.22 18.38
N TYR A 213 -12.74 -15.68 18.55
CA TYR A 213 -13.53 -16.37 17.54
C TYR A 213 -14.70 -15.49 17.08
N TYR A 214 -15.11 -15.63 15.84
CA TYR A 214 -16.26 -14.92 15.27
C TYR A 214 -17.36 -15.94 14.97
N PRO A 215 -18.35 -16.10 15.86
CA PRO A 215 -19.42 -17.06 15.66
C PRO A 215 -20.16 -16.77 14.36
N TYR A 216 -20.51 -17.82 13.61
CA TYR A 216 -21.35 -17.64 12.43
C TYR A 216 -22.68 -16.98 12.81
N THR A 217 -23.10 -16.00 12.01
CA THR A 217 -24.42 -15.37 12.08
C THR A 217 -24.99 -15.19 10.68
N ASP A 218 -26.32 -15.29 10.52
CA ASP A 218 -26.96 -15.12 9.21
C ASP A 218 -26.80 -13.70 8.65
N THR A 219 -26.62 -12.73 9.54
CA THR A 219 -26.36 -11.34 9.19
C THR A 219 -25.15 -10.82 9.94
N TYR A 220 -24.32 -10.04 9.25
CA TYR A 220 -23.18 -9.36 9.85
C TYR A 220 -23.42 -7.86 9.76
N PRO A 221 -23.32 -7.11 10.88
CA PRO A 221 -23.47 -5.67 10.83
C PRO A 221 -22.34 -5.09 9.98
N ASN A 222 -22.68 -4.42 8.87
CA ASN A 222 -21.70 -3.86 7.95
C ASN A 222 -20.96 -2.68 8.62
N ARG A 223 -19.65 -2.58 8.41
CA ARG A 223 -18.86 -1.39 8.78
C ARG A 223 -18.74 -0.51 7.55
N SER A 224 -19.47 0.59 7.54
CA SER A 224 -19.35 1.58 6.47
C SER A 224 -18.04 2.37 6.57
N HIS A 225 -17.68 3.08 5.50
CA HIS A 225 -16.56 4.02 5.54
C HIS A 225 -16.78 5.12 6.58
N SER A 226 -18.01 5.65 6.69
CA SER A 226 -18.36 6.63 7.72
C SER A 226 -18.23 6.09 9.14
N ASP A 227 -18.55 4.82 9.39
CA ASP A 227 -18.35 4.18 10.70
C ASP A 227 -16.86 4.10 11.05
N TYR A 228 -16.04 3.76 10.06
CA TYR A 228 -14.59 3.76 10.21
C TYR A 228 -14.08 5.16 10.59
N ILE A 229 -14.47 6.22 9.85
CA ILE A 229 -14.00 7.60 10.10
C ILE A 229 -14.45 8.09 11.48
N ARG A 230 -15.69 7.82 11.87
CA ARG A 230 -16.23 8.16 13.19
C ARG A 230 -15.41 7.51 14.30
N SER A 231 -15.22 6.19 14.22
CA SER A 231 -14.48 5.42 15.22
C SER A 231 -13.00 5.84 15.29
N ALA A 232 -12.37 6.11 14.14
CA ALA A 232 -11.00 6.63 14.08
C ALA A 232 -10.86 8.00 14.75
N THR A 233 -11.82 8.90 14.51
CA THR A 233 -11.83 10.24 15.10
C THR A 233 -12.07 10.19 16.61
N GLU A 234 -12.92 9.28 17.07
CA GLU A 234 -13.16 9.07 18.50
C GLU A 234 -11.94 8.46 19.19
N ALA A 235 -11.31 7.45 18.58
CA ALA A 235 -10.10 6.82 19.10
C ALA A 235 -8.93 7.80 19.25
N GLU A 236 -8.74 8.74 18.31
CA GLU A 236 -7.72 9.79 18.42
C GLU A 236 -7.94 10.77 19.59
N ARG A 237 -9.20 11.03 19.96
CA ARG A 237 -9.54 11.94 21.07
C ARG A 237 -9.32 11.27 22.42
N ASN A 238 -9.35 9.95 22.46
CA ASN A 238 -9.17 9.17 23.68
C ASN A 238 -7.68 9.11 24.05
N GLN A 239 -7.27 9.92 25.03
CA GLN A 239 -5.88 9.97 25.55
C GLN A 239 -5.36 8.61 26.04
N ASN A 240 -6.26 7.68 26.37
CA ASN A 240 -5.93 6.35 26.87
C ASN A 240 -5.62 5.30 25.78
N GLN A 241 -5.54 5.69 24.50
CA GLN A 241 -5.23 4.79 23.36
C GLN A 241 -6.17 3.56 23.23
N ILE A 242 -7.39 3.68 23.74
CA ILE A 242 -8.38 2.61 23.66
C ILE A 242 -8.97 2.60 22.25
N SER A 243 -8.89 1.44 21.60
CA SER A 243 -9.52 1.24 20.29
C SER A 243 -11.04 1.39 20.37
N VAL A 244 -11.65 2.13 19.44
CA VAL A 244 -13.12 2.26 19.32
C VAL A 244 -13.58 1.35 18.19
N PHE A 245 -14.44 0.37 18.48
CA PHE A 245 -14.85 -0.69 17.53
C PHE A 245 -13.67 -1.31 16.76
N GLY A 246 -12.57 -1.55 17.48
CA GLY A 246 -11.36 -2.15 16.93
C GLY A 246 -10.50 -1.24 16.06
N ILE A 247 -10.77 0.08 16.05
CA ILE A 247 -9.97 1.10 15.35
C ILE A 247 -9.12 1.88 16.36
N HIS A 248 -7.82 2.00 16.11
CA HIS A 248 -6.85 2.67 17.00
C HIS A 248 -6.70 4.18 16.74
N GLY A 249 -7.10 4.66 15.56
CA GLY A 249 -6.98 6.06 15.18
C GLY A 249 -7.08 6.26 13.67
N LYS A 250 -6.78 7.46 13.17
CA LYS A 250 -6.75 7.68 11.72
C LYS A 250 -5.50 7.05 11.11
N SER A 251 -5.69 6.44 9.96
CA SER A 251 -4.58 5.96 9.14
C SER A 251 -4.06 7.11 8.28
N PRO A 252 -2.73 7.25 8.11
CA PRO A 252 -2.15 8.19 7.15
C PRO A 252 -2.56 7.90 5.70
N LEU A 253 -3.09 6.71 5.42
CA LEU A 253 -3.61 6.33 4.11
C LEU A 253 -5.00 6.90 3.80
N LEU A 254 -5.70 7.47 4.80
CA LEU A 254 -7.01 8.10 4.58
C LEU A 254 -6.96 9.33 3.67
N SER A 255 -5.81 10.00 3.57
CA SER A 255 -5.64 11.10 2.61
C SER A 255 -5.58 10.62 1.16
N LEU A 256 -5.35 9.32 0.94
CA LEU A 256 -5.21 8.71 -0.38
C LEU A 256 -6.45 7.93 -0.82
N PHE A 257 -7.23 7.42 0.13
CA PHE A 257 -8.38 6.53 -0.15
C PHE A 257 -9.70 7.18 0.25
N ALA A 258 -10.62 7.24 -0.72
CA ALA A 258 -11.98 7.71 -0.47
C ALA A 258 -12.83 6.71 0.32
N ASN A 259 -12.52 5.41 0.25
CA ASN A 259 -13.26 4.39 0.96
C ASN A 259 -12.35 3.21 1.33
N VAL A 260 -12.02 3.08 2.61
CA VAL A 260 -11.12 2.02 3.12
C VAL A 260 -11.63 0.62 2.77
N GLN A 261 -12.93 0.34 2.88
CA GLN A 261 -13.50 -0.98 2.59
C GLN A 261 -13.40 -1.37 1.12
N ILE A 262 -13.45 -0.38 0.21
CA ILE A 262 -13.34 -0.60 -1.24
C ILE A 262 -11.87 -0.62 -1.67
N ASN A 263 -11.09 0.37 -1.24
CA ASN A 263 -9.71 0.55 -1.69
C ASN A 263 -8.74 -0.43 -1.04
N CYS A 264 -9.04 -0.92 0.15
CA CYS A 264 -8.27 -1.95 0.82
C CYS A 264 -9.10 -3.25 0.82
N PRO A 265 -9.14 -4.05 -0.26
CA PRO A 265 -9.87 -5.33 -0.24
C PRO A 265 -9.20 -6.34 0.69
N PHE A 266 -9.93 -7.37 1.11
CA PHE A 266 -9.35 -8.49 1.86
C PHE A 266 -8.26 -9.19 1.05
N ASP A 267 -7.30 -9.79 1.76
CA ASP A 267 -6.35 -10.69 1.14
C ASP A 267 -7.07 -11.95 0.65
N TYR A 268 -6.79 -12.37 -0.57
CA TYR A 268 -7.46 -13.49 -1.24
C TYR A 268 -7.21 -14.82 -0.53
N MET A 269 -6.07 -14.96 0.15
CA MET A 269 -5.75 -16.13 0.99
C MET A 269 -6.69 -16.28 2.18
N HIS A 270 -7.52 -15.26 2.46
CA HIS A 270 -8.46 -15.20 3.56
C HIS A 270 -9.91 -15.01 3.10
N LEU A 271 -10.15 -15.06 1.78
CA LEU A 271 -11.48 -15.13 1.16
C LEU A 271 -11.70 -16.58 0.71
N CYS A 272 -11.85 -17.48 1.68
CA CYS A 272 -12.22 -18.89 1.45
C CYS A 272 -13.73 -19.05 1.52
#